data_AF-A0AA88YQ09-F1
#
_entry.id   AF-A0AA88YQ09-F1
#
_cell.length_a   1.000
_cell.length_b   1.000
_cell.length_c   1.000
_cell.angle_alpha   90.00
_cell.angle_beta   90.00
_cell.angle_gamma   90.00
#
_symmetry.space_group_name_H-M   'P 1'
#
loop_
_entity.id
_entity.type
_entity.pdbx_description
1 polymer ?
#
loop_
_entity_poly.entity_id
_entity_poly.type
_entity_poly.pdbx_seq_one_letter_code
_entity_poly.pdbx_strand_id
1 'polypeptide(L)'
;MWRKRKHKETQSNPEKVEEVNKRITTILIVLTVVFVIAYVPYMILAAVTVADKSFRRNLSIEGEATVKLFFRFHLINNVANPIVYGLLDKVFRQKLSQMYTCMGKCQTSKLIPGPLELN
;
A
#
# COMPACT_ATOMS: atom_id res chain seq x y z
N MET A 1 -42.59 6.71 15.72
CA MET A 1 -42.28 5.51 14.92
C MET A 1 -40.76 5.29 14.90
N TRP A 2 -40.22 4.55 15.88
CA TRP A 2 -38.76 4.35 16.05
C TRP A 2 -38.29 3.19 15.17
N ARG A 3 -37.67 3.51 14.04
CA ARG A 3 -37.09 2.54 13.11
C ARG A 3 -35.85 1.91 13.75
N LYS A 4 -36.03 0.77 14.43
CA LYS A 4 -34.92 -0.06 14.93
C LYS A 4 -34.03 -0.41 13.75
N ARG A 5 -32.88 0.26 13.64
CA ARG A 5 -31.77 -0.18 12.79
C ARG A 5 -31.33 -1.52 13.36
N LYS A 6 -31.73 -2.63 12.74
CA LYS A 6 -31.11 -3.93 12.99
C LYS A 6 -29.62 -3.75 12.70
N HIS A 7 -28.80 -3.64 13.73
CA HIS A 7 -27.41 -4.05 13.62
C HIS A 7 -27.49 -5.51 13.17
N LYS A 8 -27.21 -5.77 11.89
CA LYS A 8 -26.79 -7.10 11.46
C LYS A 8 -25.50 -7.34 12.24
N GLU A 9 -25.61 -7.94 13.42
CA GLU A 9 -24.51 -8.69 14.00
C GLU A 9 -24.12 -9.67 12.91
N THR A 10 -23.01 -9.35 12.25
CA THR A 10 -22.35 -10.28 11.37
C THR A 10 -21.85 -11.36 12.33
N GLN A 11 -22.62 -12.44 12.51
CA GLN A 11 -22.12 -13.65 13.15
C GLN A 11 -20.82 -14.00 12.44
N SER A 12 -19.71 -13.67 13.09
CA SER A 12 -18.38 -13.96 12.60
C SER A 12 -18.18 -15.46 12.77
N ASN A 13 -18.38 -16.23 11.69
CA ASN A 13 -17.96 -17.63 11.69
C ASN A 13 -16.46 -17.68 12.04
N PRO A 14 -16.05 -18.34 13.15
CA PRO A 14 -14.65 -18.35 13.58
C PRO A 14 -13.68 -18.81 12.47
N GLU A 15 -14.12 -19.74 11.61
CA GLU A 15 -13.37 -20.21 10.45
C GLU A 15 -13.06 -19.08 9.44
N LYS A 16 -14.03 -18.19 9.20
CA LYS A 16 -13.88 -17.05 8.29
C LYS A 16 -12.97 -15.97 8.88
N VAL A 17 -13.00 -15.77 10.20
CA VAL A 17 -12.10 -14.85 10.89
C VAL A 17 -10.66 -15.35 10.80
N GLU A 18 -10.45 -16.66 10.98
CA GLU A 18 -9.13 -17.28 10.88
C GLU A 18 -8.54 -17.16 9.47
N GLU A 19 -9.33 -17.40 8.43
CA GLU A 19 -8.91 -17.24 7.03
C GLU A 19 -8.46 -15.80 6.73
N VAL A 20 -9.24 -14.81 7.20
CA VAL A 20 -8.91 -13.38 7.04
C VAL A 20 -7.62 -13.04 7.77
N ASN A 21 -7.43 -13.53 8.99
CA ASN A 21 -6.21 -13.28 9.76
C ASN A 21 -4.98 -13.90 9.09
N LYS A 22 -5.06 -15.16 8.64
CA LYS A 22 -3.98 -15.83 7.89
C LYS A 22 -3.54 -15.02 6.67
N ARG A 23 -4.51 -14.47 5.95
CA ARG A 23 -4.26 -13.62 4.78
C ARG A 23 -3.60 -12.30 5.13
N ILE A 24 -4.06 -11.62 6.18
CA ILE A 24 -3.45 -10.37 6.67
C ILE A 24 -2.01 -10.63 7.10
N THR A 25 -1.78 -11.67 7.90
CA THR A 25 -0.43 -12.05 8.34
C THR A 25 0.49 -12.36 7.15
N THR A 26 -0.01 -13.07 6.13
CA THR A 26 0.77 -13.34 4.91
C THR A 26 1.16 -12.04 4.20
N ILE A 27 0.22 -11.11 4.03
CA ILE A 27 0.49 -9.79 3.45
C ILE A 27 1.55 -9.04 4.28
N LEU A 28 1.42 -9.03 5.60
CA LEU A 28 2.38 -8.37 6.50
C LEU A 28 3.78 -8.97 6.35
N ILE A 29 3.91 -10.31 6.32
CA ILE A 29 5.20 -10.99 6.12
C ILE A 29 5.81 -10.58 4.78
N VAL A 30 5.03 -10.58 3.70
CA VAL A 30 5.50 -10.16 2.37
C VAL A 30 6.00 -8.72 2.41
N LEU A 31 5.26 -7.81 3.04
CA LEU A 31 5.69 -6.41 3.20
C LEU A 31 6.98 -6.29 4.00
N THR A 32 7.14 -7.06 5.07
CA THR A 32 8.37 -7.07 5.87
C THR A 32 9.56 -7.58 5.04
N VAL A 33 9.39 -8.65 4.27
CA VAL A 33 10.45 -9.18 3.39
C VAL A 33 10.85 -8.13 2.35
N VAL A 34 9.87 -7.48 1.70
CA VAL A 34 10.15 -6.41 0.73
C VAL A 34 10.85 -5.23 1.38
N PHE A 35 10.45 -4.84 2.59
CA PHE A 35 11.11 -3.79 3.36
C PHE A 35 12.60 -4.12 3.60
N VAL A 36 12.89 -5.34 4.06
CA VAL A 36 14.28 -5.78 4.30
C VAL A 36 15.09 -5.71 3.01
N ILE A 37 14.58 -6.27 1.92
CA ILE A 37 15.26 -6.25 0.60
C ILE A 37 15.48 -4.82 0.10
N ALA A 38 14.53 -3.92 0.31
CA ALA A 38 14.61 -2.53 -0.15
C ALA A 38 15.60 -1.69 0.69
N TYR A 39 15.67 -1.91 2.01
CA TYR A 39 16.45 -1.07 2.92
C TYR A 39 17.86 -1.58 3.19
N VAL A 40 18.09 -2.91 3.22
CA VAL A 40 19.42 -3.46 3.54
C VAL A 40 20.51 -2.98 2.57
N PRO A 41 20.33 -2.99 1.24
CA PRO A 41 21.35 -2.48 0.31
C PRO A 41 21.65 -1.00 0.53
N TYR A 42 20.62 -0.20 0.81
CA TYR A 42 20.77 1.22 1.14
C TYR A 42 21.57 1.41 2.44
N MET A 43 21.23 0.67 3.50
CA MET A 43 21.91 0.78 4.80
C MET A 43 23.38 0.38 4.71
N ILE A 44 23.70 -0.71 3.99
CA ILE A 44 25.08 -1.14 3.77
C ILE A 44 25.86 -0.05 3.05
N LEU A 45 25.31 0.50 1.95
CA LEU A 45 26.00 1.56 1.20
C LEU A 45 26.15 2.85 2.02
N ALA A 46 25.12 3.23 2.77
CA ALA A 46 25.21 4.39 3.66
C ALA A 46 26.33 4.20 4.69
N ALA A 47 26.41 3.03 5.34
CA ALA A 47 27.45 2.71 6.30
C ALA A 47 28.86 2.75 5.67
N VAL A 48 29.04 2.14 4.49
CA VAL A 48 30.31 2.16 3.76
C VAL A 48 30.72 3.59 3.39
N THR A 49 29.78 4.42 2.91
CA THR A 49 30.09 5.81 2.54
C THR A 49 30.45 6.69 3.74
N VAL A 50 29.95 6.37 4.93
CA VAL A 50 30.32 7.06 6.17
C VAL A 50 31.67 6.57 6.68
N ALA A 51 31.94 5.27 6.62
CA ALA A 51 33.19 4.66 7.07
C ALA A 51 34.38 5.02 6.16
N ASP A 52 34.18 5.11 4.84
CA ASP A 52 35.20 5.49 3.88
C ASP A 52 34.68 6.52 2.88
N LYS A 53 35.12 7.78 3.06
CA LYS A 53 34.79 8.88 2.13
C LYS A 53 35.46 8.72 0.76
N SER A 54 36.49 7.90 0.66
CA SER A 54 37.25 7.62 -0.57
C SER A 54 36.55 6.60 -1.46
N PHE A 55 35.70 5.74 -0.89
CA PHE A 55 34.90 4.74 -1.60
C PHE A 55 34.19 5.34 -2.81
N ARG A 56 33.57 6.52 -2.65
CA ARG A 56 32.87 7.21 -3.74
C ARG A 56 33.79 7.79 -4.82
N ARG A 57 35.03 8.16 -4.46
CA ARG A 57 36.02 8.74 -5.39
C ARG A 57 36.72 7.69 -6.25
N ASN A 58 36.77 6.46 -5.79
CA ASN A 58 37.49 5.36 -6.45
C ASN A 58 36.60 4.50 -7.36
N LEU A 59 35.30 4.84 -7.50
CA LEU A 59 34.38 4.11 -8.36
C LEU A 59 34.52 4.51 -9.83
N SER A 60 34.43 3.52 -10.71
CA SER A 60 34.21 3.75 -12.14
C SER A 60 32.82 4.39 -12.38
N ILE A 61 32.60 4.93 -13.57
CA ILE A 61 31.30 5.52 -13.97
C ILE A 61 30.16 4.52 -13.77
N GLU A 62 30.36 3.26 -14.15
CA GLU A 62 29.39 2.17 -13.98
C GLU A 62 29.15 1.83 -12.50
N GLY A 63 30.23 1.84 -11.70
CA GLY A 63 30.15 1.65 -10.25
C GLY A 63 29.35 2.76 -9.59
N GLU A 64 29.56 4.02 -10.00
CA GLU A 64 28.81 5.15 -9.45
C GLU A 64 27.31 5.08 -9.82
N ALA A 65 26.98 4.67 -11.04
CA ALA A 65 25.59 4.44 -11.46
C ALA A 65 24.92 3.34 -10.61
N THR A 66 25.63 2.24 -10.37
CA THR A 66 25.16 1.11 -9.55
C THR A 66 24.92 1.53 -8.10
N VAL A 67 25.86 2.27 -7.49
CA VAL A 67 25.70 2.82 -6.13
C VAL A 67 24.50 3.77 -6.07
N LYS A 68 24.33 4.65 -7.06
CA LYS A 68 23.16 5.55 -7.15
C LYS A 68 21.85 4.79 -7.23
N LEU A 69 21.81 3.68 -7.97
CA LEU A 69 20.64 2.81 -8.07
C LEU A 69 20.29 2.19 -6.71
N PHE A 70 21.27 1.59 -6.03
CA PHE A 70 21.05 0.97 -4.71
C PHE A 70 20.77 1.99 -3.60
N PHE A 71 21.26 3.22 -3.71
CA PHE A 71 20.84 4.29 -2.80
C PHE A 71 19.34 4.59 -2.92
N ARG A 72 18.76 4.41 -4.11
CA ARG A 72 17.32 4.59 -4.38
C ARG A 72 16.50 3.33 -4.14
N PHE A 73 17.10 2.21 -3.75
CA PHE A 73 16.42 0.93 -3.60
C PHE A 73 15.31 0.97 -2.54
N HIS A 74 15.46 1.80 -1.51
CA HIS A 74 14.44 2.03 -0.49
C HIS A 74 13.10 2.56 -1.06
N LEU A 75 13.11 3.19 -2.26
CA LEU A 75 11.89 3.67 -2.92
C LEU A 75 10.96 2.53 -3.33
N ILE A 76 11.49 1.32 -3.53
CA ILE A 76 10.69 0.12 -3.86
C ILE A 76 9.67 -0.14 -2.74
N ASN A 77 10.04 0.09 -1.48
CA ASN A 77 9.14 -0.11 -0.33
C ASN A 77 7.87 0.77 -0.41
N ASN A 78 7.95 1.96 -0.99
CA ASN A 78 6.79 2.85 -1.14
C ASN A 78 5.76 2.31 -2.15
N VAL A 79 6.23 1.65 -3.20
CA VAL A 79 5.37 1.09 -4.26
C VAL A 79 4.94 -0.35 -3.93
N ALA A 80 5.71 -1.04 -3.08
CA ALA A 80 5.43 -2.39 -2.62
C ALA A 80 4.03 -2.53 -2.02
N ASN A 81 3.59 -1.58 -1.20
CA ASN A 81 2.27 -1.62 -0.56
C ASN A 81 1.13 -1.77 -1.60
N PRO A 82 0.92 -0.82 -2.55
CA PRO A 82 -0.05 -0.99 -3.64
C PRO A 82 0.11 -2.27 -4.46
N ILE A 83 1.35 -2.72 -4.74
CA ILE A 83 1.61 -3.94 -5.51
C ILE A 83 1.16 -5.17 -4.72
N VAL A 84 1.53 -5.27 -3.45
CA VAL A 84 1.22 -6.43 -2.60
C VAL A 84 -0.28 -6.52 -2.36
N TYR A 85 -0.97 -5.42 -2.04
CA TYR A 85 -2.42 -5.42 -1.96
C TYR A 85 -3.06 -5.68 -3.34
N GLY A 86 -2.53 -5.06 -4.39
CA GLY A 86 -2.97 -5.24 -5.76
C GLY A 86 -2.73 -6.65 -6.29
N LEU A 87 -1.84 -7.45 -5.72
CA LEU A 87 -1.56 -8.82 -6.12
C LEU A 87 -2.24 -9.87 -5.24
N LEU A 88 -2.11 -9.72 -3.92
CA LEU A 88 -2.56 -10.70 -2.94
C LEU A 88 -3.94 -10.40 -2.36
N ASP A 89 -4.43 -9.15 -2.48
CA ASP A 89 -5.71 -8.75 -1.94
C ASP A 89 -6.84 -8.63 -2.99
N LYS A 90 -7.55 -9.73 -3.28
CA LYS A 90 -8.80 -9.77 -4.07
C LYS A 90 -9.88 -8.75 -3.64
N VAL A 91 -10.11 -8.54 -2.34
CA VAL A 91 -11.10 -7.57 -1.83
C VAL A 91 -10.64 -6.15 -2.16
N PHE A 92 -9.35 -5.87 -1.99
CA PHE A 92 -8.74 -4.60 -2.38
C PHE A 92 -8.86 -4.35 -3.89
N ARG A 93 -8.58 -5.35 -4.74
CA ARG A 93 -8.77 -5.26 -6.20
C ARG A 93 -10.21 -4.92 -6.58
N GLN A 94 -11.19 -5.58 -5.95
CA GLN A 94 -12.60 -5.32 -6.20
C GLN A 94 -12.98 -3.88 -5.83
N LYS A 95 -12.52 -3.39 -4.67
CA LYS A 95 -12.75 -2.01 -4.25
C LYS A 95 -12.05 -0.99 -5.15
N LEU A 96 -10.80 -1.25 -5.57
CA LEU A 96 -10.09 -0.41 -6.54
C LEU A 96 -10.84 -0.36 -7.87
N SER A 97 -11.26 -1.51 -8.40
CA SER A 97 -12.02 -1.58 -9.65
C SER A 97 -13.33 -0.80 -9.54
N GLN A 98 -14.02 -0.88 -8.39
CA GLN A 98 -15.22 -0.07 -8.11
C GLN A 98 -14.89 1.43 -8.06
N MET A 99 -13.78 1.83 -7.43
CA MET A 99 -13.37 3.25 -7.42
C MET A 99 -13.05 3.78 -8.83
N TYR A 100 -12.36 3.00 -9.67
CA TYR A 100 -12.04 3.40 -11.04
C TYR A 100 -13.25 3.39 -11.97
N THR A 101 -14.19 2.45 -11.81
CA THR A 101 -15.45 2.46 -12.58
C THR A 101 -16.45 3.52 -12.09
N CYS A 102 -16.44 3.85 -10.79
CA CYS A 102 -17.26 4.92 -10.23
C CYS A 102 -16.69 6.31 -10.56
N MET A 103 -15.38 6.47 -10.77
CA MET A 103 -14.81 7.72 -11.33
C MET A 103 -15.39 8.06 -12.72
N GLY A 104 -15.85 7.07 -13.49
CA GLY A 104 -16.58 7.31 -14.75
C GLY A 104 -18.09 7.55 -14.61
N LYS A 105 -18.67 7.40 -13.41
CA LYS A 105 -20.12 7.54 -13.15
C LYS A 105 -20.49 8.47 -11.99
N CYS A 106 -19.50 8.98 -11.25
CA CYS A 106 -19.69 9.86 -10.11
C CYS A 106 -19.52 11.34 -10.52
N GLN A 107 -20.28 11.78 -11.54
CA GLN A 107 -20.47 13.20 -11.85
C GLN A 107 -21.89 13.71 -11.54
N THR A 108 -22.82 12.88 -11.07
CA THR A 108 -24.24 13.27 -10.97
C THR A 108 -24.91 13.17 -9.60
N SER A 109 -24.19 12.84 -8.51
CA SER A 109 -24.81 12.76 -7.17
C SER A 109 -24.46 13.93 -6.23
N LYS A 110 -23.87 15.02 -6.72
CA LYS A 110 -23.66 16.28 -5.96
C LYS A 110 -24.58 17.43 -6.41
N LEU A 111 -25.80 17.14 -6.85
CA LEU A 111 -26.87 18.14 -6.95
C LEU A 111 -27.95 17.76 -5.94
N ILE A 112 -27.81 18.29 -4.73
CA ILE A 112 -28.89 18.37 -3.74
C ILE A 112 -29.59 19.71 -4.00
N PRO A 113 -30.74 19.77 -4.69
CA PRO A 113 -31.68 20.84 -4.44
C PRO A 113 -32.45 20.44 -3.16
N GLY A 114 -32.09 21.05 -2.04
CA GLY A 114 -32.97 21.07 -0.87
C GLY A 114 -34.19 21.94 -1.21
N PRO A 115 -35.44 21.50 -0.99
CA PRO A 115 -36.60 22.35 -1.15
C PRO A 115 -36.63 23.35 0.02
N LEU A 116 -36.43 24.63 -0.29
CA LEU A 116 -36.94 25.73 0.52
C LEU A 116 -38.40 25.95 0.11
N GLU A 117 -39.30 25.14 0.65
CA GLU A 117 -40.73 25.49 0.71
C GLU A 117 -40.88 26.46 1.90
N LEU A 118 -40.74 27.75 1.61
CA LEU A 118 -41.22 28.83 2.46
C LEU A 118 -42.73 28.96 2.21
N ASN A 119 -43.52 28.59 3.22
CA ASN A 119 -44.82 29.17 3.51
C ASN A 119 -44.71 29.87 4.86
#